data_AF-A0A2D5Y4A4-F1
#
_entry.id   AF-A0A2D5Y4A4-F1
#
_cell.length_a   1.000
_cell.length_b   1.000
_cell.length_c   1.000
_cell.angle_alpha   90.00
_cell.angle_beta   90.00
_cell.angle_gamma   90.00
#
_symmetry.space_group_name_H-M   'P 1'
#
loop_
_entity.id
_entity.type
_entity.pdbx_description
1 polymer ?
#
loop_
_entity_poly.entity_id
_entity_poly.type
_entity_poly.pdbx_seq_one_letter_code
_entity_poly.pdbx_strand_id
1 'polypeptide(L)'
;MMNNQSADNLMQRYVEICNSALDHNKDRFPFKQILGTAKTCSANRLVEVLIEGAARNEDSHVLSIENGKLVCRAHSACGNCQCDGKWVIGKAYLQNVLARPDSYIENPARLNWEWLLPSA
;
A
#
# COMPACT_ATOMS: atom_id res chain seq x y z
N MET A 1 17.92 8.89 19.33
CA MET A 1 16.70 8.12 19.66
C MET A 1 16.01 7.78 18.34
N MET A 2 16.06 6.52 17.90
CA MET A 2 15.33 6.09 16.70
C MET A 2 13.87 5.88 17.10
N ASN A 3 12.98 6.70 16.57
CA ASN A 3 11.54 6.59 16.81
C ASN A 3 11.07 5.19 16.43
N ASN A 4 10.58 4.43 17.42
CA ASN A 4 9.80 3.21 17.20
C ASN A 4 8.46 3.64 16.59
N GLN A 5 8.42 3.87 15.27
CA GLN A 5 7.17 3.90 14.54
C GLN A 5 6.59 2.49 14.58
N SER A 6 5.37 2.34 15.09
CA SER A 6 4.64 1.08 15.03
C SER A 6 4.45 0.66 13.57
N ALA A 7 4.37 -0.64 13.31
CA ALA A 7 4.11 -1.19 11.97
C ALA A 7 2.85 -0.56 11.34
N ASP A 8 1.80 -0.41 12.14
CA ASP A 8 0.56 0.30 11.79
C ASP A 8 0.80 1.71 11.26
N ASN A 9 1.65 2.49 11.94
CA ASN A 9 1.97 3.85 11.53
C ASN A 9 2.75 3.88 10.21
N LEU A 10 3.69 2.93 10.02
CA LEU A 10 4.46 2.83 8.78
C LEU A 10 3.55 2.55 7.58
N MET A 11 2.65 1.59 7.73
CA MET A 11 1.84 1.08 6.64
C MET A 11 0.71 2.05 6.28
N GLN A 12 0.08 2.67 7.28
CA GLN A 12 -0.91 3.73 7.06
C GLN A 12 -0.30 4.93 6.32
N ARG A 13 0.86 5.43 6.77
CA ARG A 13 1.52 6.57 6.12
C ARG A 13 2.00 6.24 4.71
N TYR A 14 2.44 5.01 4.47
CA TYR A 14 2.76 4.56 3.11
C TYR A 14 1.54 4.63 2.19
N VAL A 15 0.38 4.16 2.65
CA VAL A 15 -0.87 4.22 1.89
C VAL A 15 -1.32 5.66 1.62
N GLU A 16 -1.14 6.56 2.59
CA GLU A 16 -1.38 7.99 2.39
C GLU A 16 -0.51 8.55 1.27
N ILE A 17 0.79 8.25 1.25
CA ILE A 17 1.72 8.66 0.20
C ILE A 17 1.30 8.08 -1.15
N CYS A 18 0.91 6.81 -1.21
CA CYS A 18 0.40 6.20 -2.42
C CYS A 18 -0.83 6.96 -2.94
N ASN A 19 -1.84 7.20 -2.09
CA ASN A 19 -3.03 7.96 -2.47
C ASN A 19 -2.68 9.37 -2.96
N SER A 20 -1.76 10.08 -2.28
CA SER A 20 -1.28 11.40 -2.73
C SER A 20 -0.60 11.33 -4.10
N ALA A 21 0.22 10.30 -4.35
CA ALA A 21 0.86 10.09 -5.65
C ALA A 21 -0.17 9.82 -6.76
N LEU A 22 -1.21 9.03 -6.46
CA LEU A 22 -2.30 8.74 -7.40
C LEU A 22 -3.11 10.00 -7.71
N ASP A 23 -3.50 10.77 -6.68
CA ASP A 23 -4.28 11.99 -6.86
C ASP A 23 -3.47 13.08 -7.59
N HIS A 24 -2.19 13.24 -7.27
CA HIS A 24 -1.30 14.21 -7.90
C HIS A 24 -1.05 13.91 -9.39
N ASN A 25 -1.08 12.64 -9.79
CA ASN A 25 -0.77 12.21 -11.17
C ASN A 25 -1.98 11.68 -11.94
N LYS A 26 -3.20 11.79 -11.41
CA LYS A 26 -4.42 11.19 -12.00
C LYS A 26 -4.72 11.63 -13.43
N ASP A 27 -4.25 12.82 -13.83
CA ASP A 27 -4.46 13.39 -15.16
C ASP A 27 -3.20 13.33 -16.04
N ARG A 28 -2.07 12.85 -15.49
CA ARG A 28 -0.79 12.75 -16.19
C ARG A 28 -0.69 11.43 -16.94
N PHE A 29 -0.24 11.48 -18.19
CA PHE A 29 0.09 10.27 -18.97
C PHE A 29 1.39 9.63 -18.45
N PRO A 30 1.48 8.28 -18.32
CA PRO A 30 0.44 7.26 -18.59
C PRO A 30 -0.43 6.91 -17.37
N PHE A 31 -0.20 7.54 -16.21
CA PHE A 31 -0.84 7.19 -14.93
C PHE A 31 -2.36 7.23 -14.95
N LYS A 32 -2.98 8.15 -15.71
CA LYS A 32 -4.44 8.18 -15.90
C LYS A 32 -5.01 6.84 -16.36
N GLN A 33 -4.37 6.21 -17.35
CA GLN A 33 -4.85 4.95 -17.93
C GLN A 33 -4.61 3.79 -16.97
N ILE A 34 -3.42 3.72 -16.38
CA ILE A 34 -3.05 2.67 -15.42
C ILE A 34 -3.98 2.70 -14.21
N LEU A 35 -4.29 3.89 -13.69
CA LEU A 35 -5.19 4.07 -12.55
C LEU A 35 -6.64 3.73 -12.87
N GLY A 36 -7.09 4.05 -14.08
CA GLY A 36 -8.40 3.63 -14.57
C GLY A 36 -8.53 2.11 -14.54
N THR A 37 -7.55 1.40 -15.11
CA THR A 37 -7.53 -0.06 -15.16
C THR A 37 -7.44 -0.68 -13.76
N ALA A 38 -6.56 -0.19 -12.90
CA ALA A 38 -6.40 -0.70 -11.53
C ALA A 38 -7.70 -0.58 -10.72
N LYS A 39 -8.42 0.56 -10.83
CA LYS A 39 -9.71 0.73 -10.14
C LYS A 39 -10.77 -0.28 -10.58
N THR A 40 -10.74 -0.72 -11.84
CA THR A 40 -11.67 -1.71 -12.36
C THR A 40 -11.28 -3.14 -11.98
N CYS A 41 -9.98 -3.46 -12.03
CA CYS A 41 -9.48 -4.82 -11.79
C CYS A 41 -9.35 -5.19 -10.30
N SER A 42 -9.19 -4.20 -9.42
CA SER A 42 -8.89 -4.43 -7.99
C SER A 42 -10.06 -4.11 -7.06
N ALA A 43 -11.28 -3.92 -7.60
CA ALA A 43 -12.46 -3.67 -6.79
C ALA A 43 -12.76 -4.89 -5.90
N ASN A 44 -12.94 -4.66 -4.59
CA ASN A 44 -13.18 -5.68 -3.55
C ASN A 44 -12.03 -6.66 -3.25
N ARG A 45 -10.83 -6.43 -3.78
CA ARG A 45 -9.68 -7.27 -3.46
C ARG A 45 -9.11 -6.94 -2.08
N LEU A 46 -8.83 -7.97 -1.30
CA LEU A 46 -8.13 -7.91 -0.02
C LEU A 46 -6.75 -8.54 -0.17
N VAL A 47 -5.70 -7.78 0.15
CA VAL A 47 -4.32 -8.29 0.12
C VAL A 47 -3.75 -8.23 1.53
N GLU A 48 -3.32 -9.39 2.05
CA GLU A 48 -2.58 -9.44 3.30
C GLU A 48 -1.16 -8.93 3.06
N VAL A 49 -0.69 -8.01 3.90
CA VAL A 49 0.63 -7.39 3.80
C VAL A 49 1.46 -7.77 5.01
N LEU A 50 2.65 -8.30 4.73
CA LEU A 50 3.64 -8.66 5.71
C LEU A 50 4.85 -7.73 5.57
N ILE A 51 5.24 -7.08 6.66
CA ILE A 51 6.44 -6.24 6.68
C ILE A 51 7.64 -7.11 7.04
N GLU A 52 8.65 -7.17 6.17
CA GLU A 52 9.86 -7.96 6.43
C GLU A 52 10.57 -7.47 7.70
N GLY A 53 10.93 -8.41 8.57
CA GLY A 53 11.52 -8.13 9.87
C GLY A 53 10.49 -7.82 10.98
N ALA A 54 9.19 -7.90 10.69
CA ALA A 54 8.17 -7.99 11.73
C ALA A 54 8.26 -9.36 12.42
N ALA A 55 8.24 -9.36 13.76
CA ALA A 55 8.54 -10.56 14.54
C ALA A 55 7.34 -11.52 14.63
N ARG A 56 6.12 -11.08 14.26
CA ARG A 56 4.90 -11.88 14.38
C ARG A 56 3.93 -11.64 13.22
N ASN A 57 3.15 -12.68 12.90
CA ASN A 57 1.99 -12.59 12.00
C ASN A 57 0.92 -11.60 12.51
N GLU A 58 0.97 -11.22 13.78
CA GLU A 58 0.09 -10.22 14.42
C GLU A 58 0.36 -8.79 13.91
N ASP A 59 1.48 -8.56 13.21
CA ASP A 59 1.84 -7.30 12.57
C ASP A 59 1.39 -7.24 11.09
N SER A 60 0.57 -8.19 10.63
CA SER A 60 0.08 -8.18 9.26
C SER A 60 -1.06 -7.17 9.07
N HIS A 61 -1.09 -6.57 7.89
CA HIS A 61 -2.06 -5.55 7.52
C HIS A 61 -2.90 -6.06 6.36
N VAL A 62 -4.08 -5.47 6.14
CA VAL A 62 -4.88 -5.73 4.95
C VAL A 62 -4.97 -4.46 4.15
N LEU A 63 -4.61 -4.55 2.87
CA LEU A 63 -4.82 -3.53 1.86
C LEU A 63 -6.05 -3.84 1.04
N SER A 64 -6.83 -2.79 0.79
CA SER A 64 -8.02 -2.84 -0.06
C SER A 64 -8.15 -1.54 -0.84
N ILE A 65 -9.01 -1.54 -1.86
CA ILE A 65 -9.50 -0.32 -2.51
C ILE A 65 -10.93 -0.08 -2.09
N GLU A 66 -11.18 1.07 -1.44
CA GLU A 66 -12.50 1.49 -0.98
C GLU A 66 -12.79 2.88 -1.52
N ASN A 67 -13.92 3.04 -2.23
CA ASN A 67 -14.32 4.31 -2.84
C ASN A 67 -13.22 4.94 -3.72
N GLY A 68 -12.44 4.10 -4.41
CA GLY A 68 -11.36 4.53 -5.29
C GLY A 68 -10.10 5.02 -4.59
N LYS A 69 -9.98 4.81 -3.27
CA LYS A 69 -8.78 5.08 -2.47
C LYS A 69 -8.21 3.78 -1.90
N LEU A 70 -6.90 3.76 -1.74
CA LEU A 70 -6.19 2.69 -1.07
C LEU A 70 -6.43 2.83 0.43
N VAL A 71 -6.78 1.74 1.11
CA VAL A 71 -7.03 1.69 2.55
C VAL A 71 -6.16 0.61 3.17
N CYS A 72 -5.63 0.89 4.36
CA CYS A 72 -4.85 -0.05 5.17
C CYS A 72 -5.54 -0.23 6.52
N ARG A 73 -5.64 -1.48 6.98
CA ARG A 73 -6.21 -1.85 8.27
C ARG A 73 -5.32 -2.91 8.91
N ALA A 74 -5.26 -3.00 10.23
CA ALA A 74 -4.64 -4.15 10.89
C ALA A 74 -5.43 -5.43 10.51
N HIS A 75 -4.74 -6.54 10.27
CA HIS A 75 -5.42 -7.78 9.87
C HIS A 75 -6.35 -8.31 10.98
N SER A 76 -6.01 -8.08 12.25
CA SER A 76 -6.90 -8.37 13.39
C SER A 76 -8.24 -7.62 13.33
N ALA A 77 -8.28 -6.44 12.71
CA ALA A 77 -9.50 -5.66 12.52
C ALA A 77 -10.34 -6.14 11.32
N CYS A 78 -9.82 -7.07 10.52
CA CYS A 78 -10.48 -7.63 9.34
C CYS A 78 -11.38 -8.84 9.66
N GLY A 79 -11.32 -9.38 10.90
CA GLY A 79 -12.08 -10.57 11.30
C GLY A 79 -11.59 -11.85 10.61
N ASN A 80 -12.50 -12.80 10.31
CA ASN A 80 -12.20 -14.01 9.53
C ASN A 80 -12.15 -13.72 8.01
N CYS A 81 -11.52 -12.62 7.60
CA CYS A 81 -11.45 -12.30 6.18
C CYS A 81 -10.50 -13.25 5.44
N GLN A 82 -10.91 -13.70 4.26
CA GLN A 82 -10.06 -14.44 3.34
C GLN A 82 -9.41 -13.43 2.39
N CYS A 83 -8.09 -13.26 2.50
CA CYS A 83 -7.34 -12.41 1.59
C CYS A 83 -7.11 -13.14 0.25
N ASP A 84 -7.25 -12.41 -0.85
CA ASP A 84 -7.06 -12.90 -2.22
C ASP A 84 -5.58 -13.12 -2.57
N GLY A 85 -4.67 -12.64 -1.73
CA GLY A 85 -3.24 -12.78 -1.93
C GLY A 85 -2.44 -12.26 -0.74
N LYS A 86 -1.13 -12.52 -0.81
CA LYS A 86 -0.16 -12.03 0.16
C LYS A 86 0.90 -11.19 -0.55
N TRP A 87 1.28 -10.09 0.07
CA TRP A 87 2.36 -9.23 -0.39
C TRP A 87 3.35 -9.00 0.76
N VAL A 88 4.63 -9.14 0.46
CA VAL A 88 5.71 -8.95 1.43
C VAL A 88 6.45 -7.68 1.05
N ILE A 89 6.66 -6.78 2.01
CA ILE A 89 7.31 -5.49 1.79
C ILE A 89 8.41 -5.25 2.82
N GLY A 90 9.59 -4.81 2.34
CA GLY A 90 10.72 -4.50 3.20
C GLY A 90 10.48 -3.28 4.09
N LYS A 91 10.71 -3.40 5.41
CA LYS A 91 10.65 -2.27 6.35
C LYS A 91 11.54 -1.10 5.93
N ALA A 92 12.75 -1.38 5.44
CA ALA A 92 13.70 -0.36 4.99
C ALA A 92 13.16 0.44 3.78
N TYR A 93 12.43 -0.23 2.87
CA TYR A 93 11.79 0.44 1.76
C TYR A 93 10.68 1.38 2.25
N LEU A 94 9.79 0.91 3.14
CA LEU A 94 8.75 1.76 3.76
C LEU A 94 9.37 3.00 4.41
N GLN A 95 10.40 2.83 5.22
CA GLN A 95 11.10 3.94 5.89
C GLN A 95 11.69 4.93 4.88
N ASN A 96 12.27 4.45 3.78
CA ASN A 96 12.81 5.32 2.72
C ASN A 96 11.70 6.12 2.00
N VAL A 97 10.53 5.51 1.78
CA VAL A 97 9.36 6.20 1.21
C VAL A 97 8.89 7.31 2.15
N LEU A 98 8.71 6.99 3.43
CA LEU A 98 8.27 7.93 4.46
C LEU A 98 9.28 9.06 4.71
N ALA A 99 10.58 8.82 4.52
CA ALA A 99 11.62 9.83 4.69
C ALA A 99 11.68 10.84 3.52
N ARG A 100 11.13 10.51 2.35
CA ARG A 100 11.21 11.32 1.13
C ARG A 100 9.90 11.33 0.33
N PRO A 101 8.75 11.62 0.95
CA PRO A 101 7.42 11.38 0.37
C PRO A 101 7.23 12.09 -0.98
N ASP A 102 7.63 13.36 -1.08
CA ASP A 102 7.48 14.17 -2.30
C ASP A 102 8.13 13.51 -3.52
N SER A 103 9.29 12.88 -3.32
CA SER A 103 10.05 12.20 -4.36
C SER A 103 9.33 10.98 -4.96
N TYR A 104 8.39 10.40 -4.21
CA TYR A 104 7.51 9.31 -4.66
C TYR A 104 6.16 9.84 -5.17
N ILE A 105 5.64 10.92 -4.59
CA ILE A 105 4.43 11.60 -5.05
C ILE A 105 4.62 12.19 -6.46
N GLU A 106 5.75 12.83 -6.72
CA GLU A 106 6.09 13.41 -8.03
C GLU A 106 6.38 12.35 -9.10
N ASN A 107 6.81 11.16 -8.66
CA ASN A 107 7.16 10.05 -9.55
C ASN A 107 6.60 8.71 -9.02
N PRO A 108 5.30 8.45 -9.25
CA PRO A 108 4.63 7.26 -8.73
C PRO A 108 5.22 5.95 -9.24
N ALA A 109 5.98 5.93 -10.35
CA ALA A 109 6.66 4.72 -10.83
C ALA A 109 7.71 4.16 -9.84
N ARG A 110 8.10 4.96 -8.84
CA ARG A 110 9.03 4.54 -7.77
C ARG A 110 8.35 3.80 -6.63
N LEU A 111 7.02 3.89 -6.54
CA LEU A 111 6.26 3.13 -5.56
C LEU A 111 6.11 1.68 -6.03
N ASN A 112 6.13 0.75 -5.09
CA ASN A 112 5.84 -0.65 -5.36
C ASN A 112 4.32 -0.84 -5.48
N TRP A 113 3.88 -1.16 -6.70
CA TRP A 113 2.48 -1.42 -7.07
C TRP A 113 2.15 -2.90 -7.26
N GLU A 114 3.07 -3.82 -6.95
CA GLU A 114 2.89 -5.26 -7.18
C GLU A 114 1.60 -5.81 -6.55
N TRP A 115 1.24 -5.30 -5.38
CA TRP A 115 0.04 -5.72 -4.66
C TRP A 115 -1.29 -5.38 -5.40
N LEU A 116 -1.27 -4.41 -6.33
CA LEU A 116 -2.43 -4.10 -7.17
C LEU A 116 -2.63 -5.12 -8.29
N LEU A 117 -1.58 -5.82 -8.69
CA LEU A 117 -1.61 -6.79 -9.79
C LEU A 117 -2.14 -8.13 -9.29
N PRO A 118 -3.01 -8.83 -10.05
CA PRO A 118 -3.45 -10.19 -9.72
C PRO A 118 -2.24 -11.08 -9.41
N SER A 119 -2.33 -11.88 -8.36
CA SER A 119 -1.37 -12.95 -8.13
C SER A 119 -1.52 -13.93 -9.30
N ALA A 120 -0.44 -14.18 -10.04
CA ALA A 120 -0.41 -15.14 -11.14
C ALA A 120 -0.64 -16.58 -10.64
#